data_AF-A0A961JUN3-F1
#
_entry.id   AF-A0A961JUN3-F1
#
_cell.length_a   1.000
_cell.length_b   1.000
_cell.length_c   1.000
_cell.angle_alpha   90.00
_cell.angle_beta   90.00
_cell.angle_gamma   90.00
#
_symmetry.space_group_name_H-M   'P 1'
#
loop_
_entity.id
_entity.type
_entity.pdbx_description
1 polymer ?
#
loop_
_entity_poly.entity_id
_entity_poly.type
_entity_poly.pdbx_seq_one_letter_code
_entity_poly.pdbx_strand_id
1 'polypeptide(L)' 'ARAIENGAFVLAPAQTGQNAPGRATHGHSLAIAPWGEVLADGGDEPGLTLVDFDLASVDHARARLPSLTHDRDFQGP' A
#
# COMPACT_ATOMS: atom_id res chain seq x y z
N ALA A 1 -4.65 3.95 -4.41
CA ALA A 1 -5.40 5.02 -3.71
C ALA A 1 -4.84 5.29 -2.30
N ARG A 2 -4.86 4.32 -1.37
CA ARG A 2 -4.47 4.53 0.03
C ARG A 2 -3.04 5.04 0.28
N ALA A 3 -2.06 4.60 -0.54
CA ALA A 3 -0.68 5.06 -0.38
C ALA A 3 -0.55 6.57 -0.67
N ILE A 4 -1.08 7.01 -1.82
CA ILE A 4 -1.01 8.40 -2.28
C ILE A 4 -1.73 9.33 -1.32
N GLU A 5 -3.00 9.06 -0.99
CA GLU A 5 -3.81 9.99 -0.18
C GLU A 5 -3.27 10.18 1.24
N ASN A 6 -2.54 9.20 1.80
CA ASN A 6 -1.97 9.27 3.14
C ASN A 6 -0.47 9.64 3.10
N GLY A 7 0.10 9.75 1.90
CA GLY A 7 1.55 9.90 1.67
C GLY A 7 2.34 8.86 2.47
N ALA A 8 1.94 7.58 2.42
CA ALA A 8 2.48 6.52 3.25
C ALA A 8 2.79 5.27 2.45
N PHE A 9 3.78 4.50 2.90
CA PHE A 9 3.99 3.14 2.41
C PHE A 9 2.77 2.27 2.74
N VAL A 10 2.36 1.43 1.79
CA VAL A 10 1.31 0.43 2.01
C VAL A 10 1.90 -0.95 1.78
N LEU A 11 1.85 -1.79 2.82
CA LEU A 11 2.18 -3.20 2.74
C LEU A 11 0.89 -4.00 2.76
N ALA A 12 0.67 -4.78 1.71
CA ALA A 12 -0.54 -5.55 1.49
C ALA A 12 -0.17 -7.03 1.26
N PRO A 13 0.25 -7.76 2.30
CA PRO A 13 0.46 -9.21 2.19
C PRO A 13 -0.87 -9.91 1.89
N ALA A 14 -0.82 -10.89 0.99
CA ALA A 14 -1.99 -11.56 0.45
C ALA A 14 -1.80 -13.09 0.40
N GLN A 15 -2.92 -13.81 0.54
CA GLN A 15 -2.97 -15.23 0.20
C GLN A 15 -3.00 -15.41 -1.31
N THR A 16 -2.43 -16.50 -1.81
CA THR A 16 -2.50 -16.87 -3.23
C THR A 16 -2.92 -18.31 -3.45
N GLY A 17 -3.32 -18.63 -4.68
CA GLY A 17 -3.72 -19.97 -5.10
C GLY A 17 -5.10 -20.42 -4.58
N GLN A 18 -5.29 -21.74 -4.51
CA GLN A 18 -6.52 -22.37 -4.00
C GLN A 18 -6.34 -22.74 -2.53
N ASN A 19 -6.98 -21.98 -1.64
CA ASN A 19 -6.81 -22.14 -0.19
C ASN A 19 -7.87 -23.06 0.44
N ALA A 20 -9.04 -23.17 -0.19
CA ALA A 20 -10.13 -24.05 0.21
C ALA A 20 -10.94 -24.47 -1.03
N PRO A 21 -11.74 -25.55 -0.98
CA PRO A 21 -12.58 -25.97 -2.09
C PRO A 21 -13.47 -24.81 -2.58
N GLY A 22 -13.30 -24.43 -3.85
CA GLY A 22 -14.04 -23.32 -4.47
C GLY A 22 -13.57 -21.91 -4.09
N ARG A 23 -12.49 -21.76 -3.30
CA ARG A 23 -11.93 -20.44 -2.93
C ARG A 23 -10.53 -20.26 -3.51
N ALA A 24 -10.46 -19.51 -4.61
CA ALA A 24 -9.23 -18.95 -5.15
C ALA A 24 -8.99 -17.54 -4.58
N THR A 25 -7.73 -17.20 -4.34
CA THR A 25 -7.31 -15.86 -3.91
C THR A 25 -6.35 -15.28 -4.92
N HIS A 26 -6.38 -13.95 -5.07
CA HIS A 26 -5.66 -13.27 -6.15
C HIS A 26 -4.13 -13.35 -6.03
N GLY A 27 -3.59 -13.49 -4.82
CA GLY A 27 -2.16 -13.27 -4.59
C GLY A 27 -1.85 -11.77 -4.65
N HIS A 28 -0.77 -11.44 -5.35
CA HIS A 28 -0.25 -10.10 -5.52
C HIS A 28 -0.04 -9.41 -4.18
N SER A 29 0.78 -10.00 -3.31
CA SER A 29 1.25 -9.29 -2.13
C SER A 29 2.01 -8.04 -2.58
N LEU A 30 1.53 -6.84 -2.24
CA LEU A 30 2.12 -5.59 -2.73
C LEU A 30 2.88 -4.83 -1.64
N ALA A 31 3.98 -4.20 -2.03
CA ALA A 31 4.58 -3.08 -1.33
C ALA A 31 4.51 -1.84 -2.22
N ILE A 32 3.89 -0.76 -1.73
CA ILE A 32 3.63 0.44 -2.51
C ILE A 32 4.25 1.64 -1.81
N ALA A 33 4.99 2.46 -2.56
CA ALA A 33 5.61 3.69 -2.10
C ALA A 33 4.57 4.80 -1.82
N PRO A 34 4.92 5.84 -1.03
CA PRO A 34 4.04 6.95 -0.70
C PRO A 34 3.43 7.69 -1.89
N TRP A 35 4.07 7.66 -3.07
CA TRP A 35 3.54 8.26 -4.30
C TRP A 35 2.81 7.27 -5.22
N GLY A 36 2.54 6.06 -4.75
CA GLY A 36 1.76 5.04 -5.45
C GLY A 36 2.56 4.13 -6.38
N GLU A 37 3.88 4.29 -6.46
CA GLU A 37 4.75 3.34 -7.16
C GLU A 37 4.71 1.96 -6.50
N VAL A 38 4.58 0.90 -7.30
CA VAL A 38 4.64 -0.48 -6.81
C VAL A 38 6.11 -0.86 -6.70
N LEU A 39 6.62 -0.95 -5.48
CA LEU A 39 8.01 -1.31 -5.19
C LEU A 39 8.23 -2.81 -5.33
N ALA A 40 7.21 -3.60 -5.01
CA ALA A 40 7.22 -5.03 -5.27
C ALA A 40 5.81 -5.60 -5.40
N ASP A 41 5.71 -6.64 -6.21
CA ASP A 41 4.55 -7.50 -6.38
C ASP A 41 4.99 -8.96 -6.22
N GLY A 42 4.41 -9.66 -5.24
CA GLY A 42 4.70 -11.05 -4.93
C GLY A 42 4.10 -12.06 -5.92
N GLY A 43 3.29 -11.62 -6.89
CA GLY A 43 2.66 -12.47 -7.89
C GLY A 43 1.64 -13.44 -7.29
N ASP A 44 1.30 -14.48 -8.05
CA ASP A 44 0.25 -15.45 -7.75
C ASP A 44 0.79 -16.80 -7.23
N GLU A 45 2.10 -16.91 -7.00
CA GLU A 45 2.71 -18.12 -6.43
C GLU A 45 3.15 -17.92 -4.97
N PRO A 46 3.10 -18.97 -4.12
CA PRO A 46 3.58 -18.88 -2.75
C PRO A 46 5.06 -18.48 -2.70
N GLY A 47 5.40 -17.47 -1.89
CA GLY A 47 6.77 -16.98 -1.83
C GLY A 47 7.01 -15.91 -0.78
N LEU A 48 8.23 -15.40 -0.78
CA LEU A 48 8.70 -14.29 0.05
C LEU A 48 9.24 -13.20 -0.86
N THR A 49 8.83 -11.96 -0.61
CA THR A 49 9.30 -10.77 -1.32
C THR A 49 9.99 -9.85 -0.32
N LEU A 50 11.21 -9.42 -0.66
CA LEU A 50 11.99 -8.46 0.12
C LEU A 50 11.93 -7.09 -0.55
N VAL A 51 11.80 -6.04 0.26
CA VAL A 51 11.66 -4.66 -0.22
C VAL A 51 12.42 -3.72 0.70
N ASP A 52 13.15 -2.78 0.10
CA ASP A 52 13.83 -1.70 0.82
C ASP A 52 12.97 -0.44 0.82
N PHE A 53 12.99 0.29 1.94
CA PHE A 53 12.24 1.54 2.08
C PHE A 53 13.17 2.73 2.27
N ASP A 54 13.01 3.72 1.41
CA ASP A 54 13.51 5.08 1.67
C ASP A 54 12.46 5.87 2.45
N LEU A 55 12.67 6.03 3.76
CA LEU A 55 11.75 6.76 4.62
C LEU A 55 11.67 8.26 4.29
N ALA A 56 12.67 8.84 3.63
CA ALA A 56 12.61 10.24 3.20
C ALA A 56 11.51 10.46 2.14
N SER A 57 11.15 9.42 1.36
CA SER A 57 10.09 9.52 0.36
C SER A 57 8.71 9.84 0.93
N VAL A 58 8.46 9.56 2.22
CA VAL A 58 7.22 9.88 2.93
C VAL A 58 7.05 11.39 3.04
N ASP A 59 8.08 12.09 3.53
CA ASP A 59 8.05 13.54 3.69
C ASP A 59 7.91 14.24 2.34
N HIS A 60 8.63 13.73 1.33
CA HIS A 60 8.51 14.23 -0.04
C HIS A 60 7.12 14.06 -0.63
N ALA A 61 6.44 12.94 -0.38
CA ALA A 61 5.08 12.72 -0.85
C ALA A 61 4.07 13.64 -0.14
N ARG A 62 4.17 13.76 1.19
CA ARG A 62 3.28 14.63 1.98
C ARG A 62 3.43 16.10 1.63
N ALA A 63 4.65 16.56 1.37
CA ALA A 63 4.92 17.92 0.92
C ALA A 63 4.29 18.25 -0.45
N ARG A 64 4.01 17.24 -1.29
CA ARG A 64 3.40 17.41 -2.62
C ARG A 64 1.88 17.34 -2.62
N LEU A 65 1.24 17.06 -1.47
CA LEU A 65 -0.21 16.92 -1.34
C LEU A 65 -0.79 17.99 -0.40
N PRO A 66 -1.17 19.16 -0.94
CA PRO A 66 -1.73 20.26 -0.14
C PRO A 66 -3.02 19.89 0.59
N SER A 67 -3.75 18.88 0.12
CA SER A 67 -4.99 18.41 0.74
C SER A 67 -4.78 17.85 2.14
N LEU A 68 -3.58 17.36 2.48
CA LEU A 68 -3.28 16.81 3.81
C LEU A 68 -3.36 17.86 4.93
N THR A 69 -3.28 19.15 4.59
CA THR A 69 -3.43 20.25 5.55
C THR A 69 -4.82 20.87 5.56
N HIS A 70 -5.75 20.35 4.75
CA HIS A 70 -7.10 20.91 4.59
C HIS A 70 -8.18 20.11 5.32
N ASP A 71 -7.80 19.05 6.06
CA ASP A 71 -8.76 18.32 6.88
C ASP A 71 -9.38 19.26 7.91
N ARG A 72 -10.71 19.21 7.99
CA ARG A 72 -11.49 19.96 8.98
C ARG A 72 -11.79 19.03 10.13
N ASP A 73 -11.73 19.56 11.34
CA ASP A 73 -12.09 18.79 12.54
C ASP A 73 -13.49 18.20 12.38
N PHE A 74 -13.59 16.89 12.48
CA PHE A 74 -14.86 16.19 12.48
C PHE A 74 -15.54 16.43 13.82
N GLN A 75 -16.59 17.25 13.84
CA GLN A 75 -17.51 17.32 14.96
C GLN A 75 -18.64 16.32 14.68
N GLY A 76 -18.70 15.26 15.49
CA GLY A 76 -19.77 14.28 15.44
C GLY A 76 -21.14 14.91 15.78
N PRO A 77 -22.24 14.18 15.50
CA PRO A 77 -23.59 14.60 15.87
C PRO A 77 -23.82 14.68 17.38
#